data_AF-A3VGV6-F1
#
_entry.id   AF-A3VGV6-F1
#
_cell.length_a   1.000
_cell.length_b   1.000
_cell.length_c   1.000
_cell.angle_alpha   90.00
_cell.angle_beta   90.00
_cell.angle_gamma   90.00
#
_symmetry.space_group_name_H-M   'P 1'
#
loop_
_entity.id
_entity.type
_entity.pdbx_description
1 polymer ?
#
loop_
_entity_poly.entity_id
_entity_poly.type
_entity_poly.pdbx_seq_one_letter_code
_entity_poly.pdbx_strand_id
1 'polypeptide(L)'
;MFSSNHAGGILGGISTGQDIVCRFAVKPTSSILTPRKTITKTGEPAEIVTKGRHDPCVGIRAVPVGEAMAACVILDHLMLHRAQVGDGPRGKIG
;
A
#
# COMPACT_ATOMS: atom_id res chain seq x y z
N MET A 1 22.65 -15.30 -10.68
CA MET A 1 22.31 -14.08 -9.91
C MET A 1 21.85 -13.03 -10.90
N PHE A 2 20.74 -12.34 -10.66
CA PHE A 2 20.26 -11.27 -11.55
C PHE A 2 21.21 -10.07 -11.49
N SER A 3 21.47 -9.41 -12.62
CA SER A 3 22.31 -8.21 -12.68
C SER A 3 21.58 -6.93 -12.28
N SER A 4 20.25 -6.95 -12.23
CA SER A 4 19.39 -5.81 -11.89
C SER A 4 18.06 -6.27 -11.30
N ASN A 5 17.28 -5.35 -10.71
CA ASN A 5 15.99 -5.64 -10.07
C ASN A 5 14.85 -4.75 -10.60
N HIS A 6 14.73 -4.61 -11.92
CA HIS A 6 13.66 -3.78 -12.52
C HIS A 6 12.26 -4.33 -12.31
N ALA A 7 12.14 -5.65 -12.10
CA ALA A 7 10.89 -6.32 -11.77
C ALA A 7 10.48 -6.12 -10.29
N GLY A 8 11.32 -5.49 -9.47
CA GLY A 8 11.02 -5.21 -8.07
C GLY A 8 10.84 -6.47 -7.22
N GLY A 9 11.64 -7.51 -7.48
CA GLY A 9 11.66 -8.76 -6.73
C GLY A 9 10.55 -9.74 -7.07
N ILE A 10 9.63 -9.39 -7.99
CA ILE A 10 8.48 -10.20 -8.36
C ILE A 10 8.44 -10.38 -9.88
N LEU A 11 8.58 -11.62 -10.35
CA LEU A 11 8.52 -11.98 -11.77
C LEU A 11 7.45 -13.05 -11.99
N GLY A 12 6.52 -12.81 -12.92
CA GLY A 12 5.41 -13.74 -13.18
C GLY A 12 4.51 -13.98 -11.95
N GLY A 13 4.47 -13.03 -11.00
CA GLY A 13 3.71 -13.16 -9.76
C GLY A 13 4.40 -13.98 -8.66
N ILE A 14 5.67 -14.36 -8.85
CA ILE A 14 6.44 -15.15 -7.89
C ILE A 14 7.70 -14.37 -7.47
N SER A 15 8.06 -14.44 -6.19
CA SER A 15 9.28 -13.84 -5.66
C SER A 15 10.54 -14.41 -6.33
N THR A 16 11.46 -13.56 -6.77
CA THR A 16 12.71 -13.96 -7.43
C THR A 16 13.89 -14.19 -6.47
N GLY A 17 13.69 -13.88 -5.18
CA GLY A 17 14.74 -13.87 -4.15
C GLY A 17 15.54 -12.56 -4.10
N GLN A 18 15.27 -11.60 -4.99
CA GLN A 18 15.75 -10.22 -4.86
C GLN A 18 14.82 -9.41 -3.94
N ASP A 19 15.25 -8.22 -3.52
CA ASP A 19 14.43 -7.30 -2.73
C ASP A 19 13.08 -7.04 -3.40
N ILE A 20 11.99 -7.18 -2.65
CA ILE A 20 10.66 -6.78 -3.11
C ILE A 20 10.57 -5.25 -3.02
N VAL A 21 10.33 -4.60 -4.16
CA VAL A 21 10.26 -3.14 -4.25
C VAL A 21 8.84 -2.71 -4.59
N CYS A 22 8.14 -2.14 -3.60
CA CYS A 22 6.80 -1.60 -3.77
C CYS A 22 6.81 -0.06 -3.71
N ARG A 23 5.99 0.57 -4.56
CA ARG A 23 5.72 2.01 -4.51
C ARG A 23 4.22 2.21 -4.63
N PHE A 24 3.66 3.10 -3.82
CA PHE A 24 2.23 3.42 -3.88
C PHE A 24 2.04 4.94 -3.94
N ALA A 25 1.02 5.37 -4.68
CA ALA A 25 0.67 6.77 -4.81
C ALA A 25 -0.45 7.10 -3.83
N VAL A 26 -0.31 8.23 -3.13
CA VAL A 26 -1.31 8.73 -2.19
C VAL A 26 -1.85 10.04 -2.73
N LYS A 27 -3.16 10.10 -2.94
CA LYS A 27 -3.81 11.36 -3.31
C LYS A 27 -3.71 12.38 -2.15
N PRO A 28 -3.78 13.68 -2.43
CA PRO A 28 -3.89 14.70 -1.38
C PRO A 28 -5.10 14.48 -0.46
N THR A 29 -5.01 15.03 0.75
CA THR A 29 -6.10 15.02 1.74
C THR A 29 -7.35 15.70 1.16
N SER A 30 -8.51 15.06 1.30
CA SER A 30 -9.78 15.60 0.75
C SER A 30 -10.29 16.83 1.50
N SER A 31 -10.05 16.89 2.81
CA SER A 31 -10.46 18.01 3.67
C SER A 31 -9.43 19.12 3.59
N ILE A 32 -9.81 20.24 2.98
CA ILE A 32 -8.99 21.42 2.85
C ILE A 32 -9.81 22.66 3.25
N LEU A 33 -9.13 23.72 3.65
CA LEU A 33 -9.80 24.94 4.13
C LEU A 33 -10.53 25.71 3.02
N THR A 34 -10.16 25.49 1.77
CA THR A 34 -10.79 26.13 0.62
C THR A 34 -12.18 25.56 0.38
N PRO A 35 -13.22 26.42 0.22
CA PRO A 35 -14.57 25.97 -0.13
C PRO A 35 -14.59 25.13 -1.40
N ARG A 36 -15.41 24.06 -1.41
CA ARG A 36 -15.59 23.18 -2.56
C ARG A 36 -17.07 22.95 -2.83
N LYS A 37 -17.43 22.96 -4.11
CA LYS A 37 -18.77 22.55 -4.58
C LYS A 37 -18.96 21.05 -4.37
N THR A 38 -20.13 20.68 -3.90
CA THR A 38 -20.54 19.28 -3.66
C THR A 38 -22.06 19.16 -3.77
N ILE A 39 -22.62 18.03 -3.35
CA ILE A 39 -24.07 17.79 -3.29
C ILE A 39 -24.47 17.25 -1.92
N THR A 40 -25.71 17.52 -1.51
CA THR A 40 -26.31 16.91 -0.33
C THR A 40 -26.74 15.47 -0.62
N LYS A 41 -27.14 14.72 0.41
CA LYS A 41 -27.68 13.36 0.24
C LYS A 41 -28.94 13.30 -0.62
N THR A 42 -29.71 14.39 -0.70
CA THR A 42 -30.91 14.51 -1.54
C THR A 42 -30.59 14.96 -2.97
N GLY A 43 -29.32 15.18 -3.31
CA GLY A 43 -28.86 15.56 -4.66
C GLY A 43 -28.79 17.07 -4.90
N GLU A 44 -29.23 17.88 -3.94
CA GLU A 44 -29.22 19.35 -4.09
C GLU A 44 -27.79 19.92 -4.04
N PRO A 45 -27.45 20.91 -4.90
CA PRO A 45 -26.15 21.57 -4.88
C PRO A 45 -25.82 22.18 -3.50
N ALA A 46 -24.59 21.97 -3.05
CA ALA A 46 -24.10 22.52 -1.78
C ALA A 46 -22.63 22.95 -1.89
N GLU A 47 -22.19 23.73 -0.91
CA GLU A 47 -20.79 24.06 -0.72
C GLU A 47 -20.31 23.51 0.62
N ILE A 48 -19.16 22.84 0.63
CA ILE A 48 -18.54 22.30 1.84
C ILE A 48 -17.27 23.07 2.17
N VAL A 49 -17.18 23.48 3.43
CA VAL A 49 -15.97 24.07 4.02
C VAL A 49 -15.65 23.27 5.27
N THR A 50 -14.56 22.51 5.22
CA THR A 50 -14.10 21.75 6.38
C THR A 50 -13.26 22.66 7.27
N LYS A 51 -13.80 23.01 8.44
CA LYS A 51 -13.12 23.82 9.46
C LYS A 51 -12.38 22.90 10.44
N GLY A 52 -11.19 23.32 10.89
CA GLY A 52 -10.38 22.59 11.86
C GLY A 52 -8.99 22.19 11.35
N ARG A 53 -8.24 21.47 12.17
CA ARG A 53 -6.90 20.98 11.81
C ARG A 53 -7.03 19.67 11.04
N HIS A 54 -6.66 19.70 9.76
CA HIS A 54 -6.59 18.51 8.92
C HIS A 54 -5.14 18.16 8.61
N ASP A 55 -4.93 16.90 8.21
CA ASP A 55 -3.61 16.45 7.83
C ASP A 55 -3.18 17.13 6.52
N PRO A 56 -2.08 17.92 6.51
CA PRO A 56 -1.59 18.53 5.27
C PRO A 56 -1.04 17.48 4.30
N CYS A 57 -0.64 16.29 4.78
CA CYS A 57 -0.13 15.20 3.96
C CYS A 57 -0.41 13.83 4.61
N VAL A 58 -1.52 13.21 4.22
CA VAL A 58 -1.84 11.83 4.64
C VAL A 58 -0.78 10.80 4.18
N GLY A 59 0.05 11.14 3.19
CA GLY A 59 1.09 10.27 2.67
C GLY A 59 2.10 9.83 3.72
N ILE A 60 2.48 10.72 4.65
CA ILE A 60 3.45 10.39 5.71
C ILE A 60 2.91 9.28 6.61
N ARG A 61 1.62 9.37 6.97
CA ARG A 61 0.97 8.33 7.79
C ARG A 61 0.64 7.07 7.00
N ALA A 62 0.58 7.14 5.68
CA ALA A 62 0.31 5.99 4.83
C ALA A 62 1.52 5.05 4.71
N VAL A 63 2.75 5.55 4.89
CA VAL A 63 3.99 4.74 4.84
C VAL A 63 3.98 3.57 5.82
N PRO A 64 3.81 3.77 7.14
CA PRO A 64 3.80 2.65 8.09
C PRO A 64 2.63 1.68 7.85
N VAL A 65 1.50 2.16 7.33
CA VAL A 65 0.39 1.29 6.91
C VAL A 65 0.80 0.43 5.72
N GLY A 66 1.45 1.01 4.71
CA GLY A 66 1.97 0.28 3.55
C GLY A 66 2.99 -0.79 3.93
N GLU A 67 3.91 -0.49 4.84
CA GLU A 67 4.87 -1.46 5.38
C GLU A 67 4.18 -2.61 6.11
N ALA A 68 3.22 -2.31 7.00
CA ALA A 68 2.46 -3.33 7.71
C ALA A 68 1.67 -4.22 6.74
N MET A 69 1.03 -3.64 5.72
CA MET A 69 0.30 -4.39 4.71
C MET A 69 1.24 -5.29 3.89
N ALA A 70 2.42 -4.81 3.51
CA ALA A 70 3.42 -5.62 2.82
C ALA A 70 3.88 -6.82 3.68
N ALA A 71 4.13 -6.60 4.98
CA ALA A 71 4.49 -7.66 5.91
C ALA A 71 3.39 -8.72 6.06
N CYS A 72 2.13 -8.29 6.20
CA CYS A 72 0.97 -9.20 6.26
C CYS A 72 0.86 -10.06 4.98
N VAL A 73 1.01 -9.46 3.80
CA VAL A 73 0.93 -10.18 2.51
C VAL A 73 2.08 -11.18 2.37
N ILE A 74 3.31 -10.79 2.73
CA ILE A 74 4.47 -11.69 2.67
C ILE A 74 4.28 -12.88 3.63
N LEU A 75 3.80 -12.64 4.84
CA LEU A 75 3.50 -13.70 5.80
C LEU A 75 2.44 -14.67 5.27
N ASP A 76 1.38 -14.16 4.65
CA ASP A 76 0.34 -14.99 4.06
C ASP A 76 0.92 -15.88 2.95
N HIS A 77 1.69 -15.33 2.01
CA HIS A 77 2.36 -16.10 0.97
C HIS A 77 3.34 -17.15 1.55
N LEU A 78 4.05 -16.82 2.62
CA LEU A 78 4.93 -17.77 3.30
C LEU A 78 4.14 -18.94 3.92
N MET A 79 3.00 -18.64 4.56
CA MET A 79 2.12 -19.66 5.14
C MET A 79 1.47 -20.53 4.07
N LEU A 80 1.01 -19.94 2.95
CA LEU A 80 0.46 -20.66 1.80
C LEU A 80 1.48 -21.60 1.18
N HIS A 81 2.71 -21.13 0.98
CA HIS A 81 3.80 -21.97 0.47
C HIS A 81 4.08 -23.14 1.42
N ARG A 82 4.16 -22.88 2.73
CA ARG A 82 4.33 -23.93 3.75
C ARG A 82 3.18 -24.93 3.76
N ALA A 83 1.93 -24.48 3.57
CA ALA A 83 0.78 -25.39 3.50
C ALA A 83 0.82 -26.28 2.25
N GLN A 84 1.35 -25.77 1.14
CA GLN A 84 1.44 -26.50 -0.12
C GLN A 84 2.57 -27.53 -0.14
N VAL A 85 3.75 -27.20 0.40
CA VAL A 85 4.96 -28.06 0.28
C VAL A 85 5.61 -28.44 1.61
N GLY A 86 4.99 -28.13 2.75
CA GLY A 86 5.52 -28.44 4.09
C GLY A 86 6.83 -27.71 4.40
N ASP A 87 7.82 -28.46 4.89
CA ASP A 87 9.20 -27.98 5.10
C ASP A 87 10.06 -28.07 3.83
N GLY A 88 9.42 -28.03 2.65
CA GLY A 88 10.10 -27.91 1.36
C GLY A 88 11.13 -26.76 1.31
N PRO A 89 11.96 -26.70 0.26
CA PRO A 89 13.10 -25.80 0.23
C PRO A 89 12.69 -24.33 0.42
N ARG A 90 13.07 -23.75 1.57
CA ARG A 90 12.87 -22.33 1.89
C ARG A 90 14.20 -21.58 1.81
N GLY A 91 14.14 -20.35 1.33
CA GLY A 91 15.24 -19.39 1.51
C GLY A 91 15.44 -19.08 3.00
N LYS A 92 16.63 -18.63 3.40
CA LYS A 92 16.84 -18.09 4.75
C LYS A 92 16.08 -16.77 4.88
N ILE A 93 15.32 -16.63 5.97
CA ILE A 93 14.71 -15.37 6.37
C ILE A 93 15.64 -14.75 7.41
N GLY A 94 16.38 -13.70 7.01
CA GLY A 94 17.46 -13.11 7.79
C GLY A 94 18.73 -13.96 7.80
#